data_AF-A0A0M9VR63-F1
#
_entry.id   AF-A0A0M9VR63-F1
#
_cell.length_a   1.000
_cell.length_b   1.000
_cell.length_c   1.000
_cell.angle_alpha   90.00
_cell.angle_beta   90.00
_cell.angle_gamma   90.00
#
_symmetry.space_group_name_H-M   'P 1'
#
loop_
_entity.id
_entity.type
_entity.pdbx_description
1 polymer ?
#
loop_
_entity_poly.entity_id
_entity_poly.type
_entity_poly.pdbx_seq_one_letter_code
_entity_poly.pdbx_strand_id
1 'polypeptide(L)'
;MGVQQTLERVFDNIFHEGVNSQTHNVMNWVFYGLFVTLVLLLIVTGGNIHVAALLLLSLALFLSINWFISELRREMEKQQKQGSKQE
;
A
#
# COMPACT_ATOMS: atom_id res chain seq x y z
N MET A 1 -19.96 -27.91 -4.26
CA MET A 1 -19.09 -27.75 -3.07
C MET A 1 -17.67 -27.52 -3.56
N GLY A 2 -17.15 -26.28 -3.54
CA GLY A 2 -15.81 -26.01 -4.06
C GLY A 2 -15.46 -24.52 -4.14
N VAL A 3 -16.33 -23.70 -4.73
CA VAL A 3 -16.02 -22.28 -4.99
C VAL A 3 -16.03 -21.41 -3.72
N GLN A 4 -16.92 -21.69 -2.76
CA GLN A 4 -16.97 -20.93 -1.50
C GLN A 4 -15.71 -21.13 -0.66
N GLN A 5 -15.21 -22.36 -0.59
CA GLN A 5 -13.98 -22.71 0.12
C GLN A 5 -12.74 -22.10 -0.55
N THR A 6 -12.72 -22.01 -1.88
CA THR A 6 -11.62 -21.32 -2.59
C THR A 6 -11.67 -19.82 -2.36
N LEU A 7 -12.85 -19.21 -2.27
CA LEU A 7 -12.98 -17.78 -1.96
C LEU A 7 -12.56 -17.48 -0.52
N GLU A 8 -12.97 -18.29 0.46
CA GLU A 8 -12.52 -18.12 1.84
C GLU A 8 -11.00 -18.27 1.98
N ARG A 9 -10.38 -19.22 1.28
CA ARG A 9 -8.91 -19.39 1.28
C ARG A 9 -8.18 -18.27 0.56
N VAL A 10 -8.71 -17.77 -0.56
CA VAL A 10 -8.13 -16.63 -1.27
C VAL A 10 -8.28 -15.34 -0.45
N PHE A 11 -9.41 -15.18 0.23
CA PHE A 11 -9.66 -14.06 1.13
C PHE A 11 -8.75 -14.12 2.37
N ASP A 12 -8.64 -15.30 2.99
CA ASP A 12 -7.76 -15.52 4.14
C ASP A 12 -6.29 -15.33 3.74
N ASN A 13 -5.82 -15.84 2.60
CA ASN A 13 -4.45 -15.59 2.13
C ASN A 13 -4.18 -14.11 1.80
N ILE A 14 -5.14 -13.36 1.25
CA ILE A 14 -4.98 -11.92 1.05
C ILE A 14 -4.84 -11.18 2.39
N PHE A 15 -5.55 -11.63 3.43
CA PHE A 15 -5.49 -11.02 4.77
C PHE A 15 -4.32 -11.53 5.64
N HIS A 16 -3.85 -12.77 5.47
CA HIS A 16 -2.82 -13.42 6.28
C HIS A 16 -1.41 -13.37 5.66
N GLU A 17 -1.31 -13.47 4.33
CA GLU A 17 -0.05 -13.33 3.57
C GLU A 17 0.19 -11.88 3.10
N GLY A 18 -0.73 -10.97 3.47
CA GLY A 18 -0.92 -9.60 3.01
C GLY A 18 0.21 -8.59 3.24
N VAL A 19 1.44 -9.02 3.51
CA VAL A 19 2.62 -8.15 3.67
C VAL A 19 3.89 -8.79 3.09
N ASN A 20 3.78 -9.50 1.97
CA ASN A 20 4.96 -9.84 1.18
C ASN A 20 5.57 -8.55 0.56
N SER A 21 6.90 -8.49 0.49
CA SER A 21 7.67 -7.35 -0.06
C SER A 21 7.25 -6.90 -1.46
N GLN A 22 6.61 -7.78 -2.25
CA GLN A 22 6.05 -7.45 -3.56
C GLN A 22 4.92 -6.42 -3.49
N THR A 23 4.12 -6.39 -2.42
CA THR A 23 3.05 -5.41 -2.22
C THR A 23 3.59 -3.99 -2.18
N HIS A 24 4.79 -3.79 -1.61
CA HIS A 24 5.43 -2.49 -1.55
C HIS A 24 5.80 -1.96 -2.95
N ASN A 25 6.28 -2.83 -3.83
CA ASN A 25 6.64 -2.46 -5.20
C ASN A 25 5.40 -2.12 -6.04
N VAL A 26 4.33 -2.90 -5.89
CA VAL A 26 3.05 -2.65 -6.59
C VAL A 26 2.44 -1.33 -6.12
N MET A 27 2.47 -1.05 -4.83
CA MET A 27 2.00 0.20 -4.25
C MET A 27 2.73 1.42 -4.83
N ASN A 28 4.06 1.34 -4.94
CA ASN A 28 4.86 2.44 -5.47
C ASN A 28 4.55 2.69 -6.97
N TRP A 29 4.28 1.62 -7.73
CA TRP A 29 3.83 1.70 -9.13
C TRP A 29 2.47 2.38 -9.28
N VAL A 30 1.50 2.01 -8.43
CA VAL A 30 0.16 2.63 -8.42
C VAL A 30 0.25 4.11 -8.07
N PHE A 31 1.05 4.48 -7.07
CA PHE A 31 1.28 5.89 -6.74
C PHE A 31 1.97 6.66 -7.85
N TYR A 32 2.94 6.05 -8.53
CA TYR A 32 3.60 6.68 -9.67
C TYR A 32 2.59 6.98 -10.79
N GLY A 33 1.70 6.04 -11.11
CA GLY A 33 0.61 6.26 -12.06
C GLY A 33 -0.36 7.37 -11.61
N LEU A 34 -0.69 7.42 -10.31
CA LEU A 34 -1.54 8.45 -9.75
C LEU A 34 -0.90 9.84 -9.84
N PHE A 35 0.39 9.97 -9.48
CA PHE A 35 1.15 11.20 -9.61
C PHE A 35 1.25 11.68 -11.05
N VAL A 36 1.56 10.78 -11.99
CA VAL A 36 1.61 11.12 -13.43
C VAL A 36 0.25 11.63 -13.89
N THR A 37 -0.84 10.98 -13.50
CA THR A 37 -2.21 11.40 -13.86
C THR A 37 -2.55 12.77 -13.27
N LEU A 38 -2.19 13.03 -12.02
CA LEU A 38 -2.40 14.31 -11.33
C LEU A 38 -1.57 15.44 -11.95
N VAL A 39 -0.31 15.19 -12.27
CA VAL A 39 0.57 16.17 -12.93
C VAL A 39 0.09 16.47 -14.34
N LEU A 40 -0.32 15.46 -15.11
CA LEU A 40 -0.90 15.64 -16.44
C LEU A 40 -2.16 16.52 -16.35
N LEU A 41 -3.07 16.23 -15.41
CA LEU A 41 -4.26 17.03 -15.17
C LEU A 41 -3.95 18.46 -14.70
N LEU A 42 -2.90 18.65 -13.88
CA LEU A 42 -2.47 19.97 -13.41
C LEU A 42 -2.04 20.86 -14.58
N ILE A 43 -1.27 20.29 -15.51
CA ILE A 43 -0.81 20.98 -16.72
C ILE A 43 -1.99 21.29 -17.65
N VAL A 44 -2.87 20.30 -17.89
CA VAL A 44 -4.05 20.47 -18.76
C VAL A 44 -5.04 21.50 -18.22
N THR A 45 -5.21 21.57 -16.89
CA THR A 45 -6.20 22.46 -16.26
C THR A 45 -5.68 23.89 -16.05
N GLY A 46 -4.39 24.16 -16.30
CA GLY A 46 -3.83 25.51 -16.22
C GLY A 46 -3.69 26.08 -14.81
N GLY A 47 -3.46 25.22 -13.79
CA GLY A 47 -3.18 25.67 -12.43
C GLY A 47 -4.40 25.99 -11.56
N ASN A 48 -5.44 25.14 -11.60
CA ASN A 48 -6.60 25.26 -10.70
C ASN A 48 -6.29 24.68 -9.31
N ILE A 49 -6.65 25.42 -8.26
CA ILE A 49 -6.42 25.06 -6.85
C ILE A 49 -7.02 23.69 -6.47
N HIS A 50 -8.09 23.27 -7.17
CA HIS A 50 -8.70 21.95 -7.01
C HIS A 50 -7.71 20.82 -7.33
N VAL A 51 -6.88 20.98 -8.36
CA VAL A 51 -5.92 19.95 -8.76
C VAL A 51 -4.72 19.92 -7.81
N ALA A 52 -4.33 21.08 -7.26
CA ALA A 52 -3.33 21.16 -6.21
C ALA A 52 -3.77 20.42 -4.93
N ALA A 53 -5.05 20.53 -4.54
CA ALA A 53 -5.59 19.79 -3.40
C ALA A 53 -5.57 18.27 -3.62
N LEU A 54 -5.89 17.80 -4.84
CA LEU A 54 -5.81 16.38 -5.18
C LEU A 54 -4.37 15.86 -5.17
N LEU A 55 -3.41 16.68 -5.61
CA LEU A 55 -1.99 16.34 -5.58
C LEU A 55 -1.46 16.24 -4.14
N LEU A 56 -1.90 17.15 -3.26
CA LEU A 56 -1.56 17.13 -1.84
C LEU A 56 -2.18 15.91 -1.14
N LEU A 57 -3.45 15.59 -1.41
CA LEU A 57 -4.10 14.38 -0.90
C LEU A 57 -3.37 13.10 -1.31
N SER A 58 -2.92 13.02 -2.57
CA SER A 58 -2.09 11.90 -3.04
C SER A 58 -0.77 11.81 -2.29
N LEU A 59 -0.07 12.93 -2.06
CA LEU A 59 1.16 12.96 -1.25
C LEU A 59 0.92 12.50 0.19
N ALA A 60 -0.16 12.98 0.83
CA ALA A 60 -0.52 12.58 2.19
C ALA A 60 -0.82 11.08 2.27
N LEU A 61 -1.53 10.54 1.28
CA LEU A 61 -1.84 9.11 1.20
C LEU A 61 -0.56 8.27 0.98
N PHE A 62 0.35 8.73 0.13
CA PHE A 62 1.64 8.08 -0.11
C PHE A 62 2.48 8.01 1.18
N LEU A 63 2.60 9.14 1.89
CA LEU A 63 3.29 9.18 3.18
C LEU A 63 2.65 8.25 4.20
N SER A 64 1.31 8.28 4.31
CA SER A 64 0.55 7.44 5.23
C SER A 64 0.84 5.95 5.01
N ILE A 65 0.83 5.51 3.75
CA ILE A 65 1.11 4.12 3.38
C ILE A 65 2.58 3.74 3.59
N ASN A 66 3.51 4.60 3.18
CA ASN A 66 4.95 4.33 3.38
C ASN A 66 5.28 4.20 4.88
N TRP A 67 4.69 5.06 5.72
CA TRP A 67 4.82 4.97 7.16
C TRP A 67 4.17 3.70 7.73
N PHE A 68 2.95 3.37 7.29
CA PHE A 68 2.24 2.15 7.72
C PHE A 68 3.02 0.87 7.39
N ILE A 69 3.59 0.76 6.20
CA ILE A 69 4.41 -0.40 5.81
C ILE A 69 5.72 -0.46 6.60
N SER A 70 6.35 0.69 6.86
CA SER A 70 7.54 0.74 7.72
C SER A 70 7.23 0.24 9.14
N GLU A 71 6.07 0.58 9.69
CA GLU A 71 5.64 0.11 11.01
C GLU A 71 5.34 -1.39 11.00
N LEU A 72 4.65 -1.90 9.97
CA LEU A 72 4.39 -3.34 9.82
C LEU A 72 5.68 -4.17 9.74
N ARG A 73 6.70 -3.71 9.01
CA ARG A 73 8.01 -4.38 8.96
C ARG A 73 8.64 -4.49 10.35
N ARG A 74 8.53 -3.42 11.14
CA ARG A 74 9.07 -3.35 12.50
C ARG A 74 8.34 -4.30 13.46
N GLU A 75 7.05 -4.54 13.25
CA GLU A 75 6.29 -5.54 14.01
C GLU A 75 6.66 -6.98 13.63
N MET A 76 6.83 -7.26 12.33
CA MET A 76 7.26 -8.57 11.82
C MET A 76 8.64 -8.98 12.36
N GLU A 77 9.61 -8.06 12.39
CA GLU A 77 10.94 -8.32 12.98
C GLU A 77 10.88 -8.62 14.49
N LYS A 78 9.92 -8.02 15.21
CA LYS A 78 9.73 -8.30 16.64
C LYS A 78 9.15 -9.69 16.87
N GLN A 79 8.23 -10.14 16.01
CA GLN A 79 7.65 -11.48 16.10
C GLN A 79 8.70 -12.57 15.78
N GLN A 80 9.56 -12.35 14.78
CA GLN A 80 10.62 -13.30 14.43
C GLN A 80 11.66 -13.47 15.55
N LYS A 81 12.00 -12.39 16.27
CA LYS A 81 12.95 -12.45 17.41
C LYS A 81 12.38 -13.04 18.69
N GLN A 82 11.05 -13.13 18.83
CA GLN A 82 10.41 -13.77 19.99
C GLN A 82 10.31 -15.30 19.83
N GLY A 83 10.20 -15.82 18.61
CA GLY A 83 10.24 -17.26 18.35
C GLY A 83 11.59 -17.92 18.65
N SER A 84 12.71 -17.21 18.42
CA SER A 84 14.06 -17.78 18.62
C SER A 84 14.57 -17.71 20.07
N LYS A 85 13.79 -17.17 21.01
CA LYS A 85 14.15 -17.12 22.45
C LYS A 85 13.42 -18.17 23.28
N GLN A 86 12.53 -18.96 22.66
CA GLN A 86 11.85 -20.09 23.32
C GLN A 86 12.47 -21.46 22.96
N GLU A 87 13.50 -21.50 22.11
CA GLU A 87 14.41 -22.64 21.94
C GLU A 87 15.68 -22.44 22.79
#